data_AF-A0A7V0IGN1-F1
#
_entry.id   AF-A0A7V0IGN1-F1
#
_cell.length_a   1.000
_cell.length_b   1.000
_cell.length_c   1.000
_cell.angle_alpha   90.00
_cell.angle_beta   90.00
_cell.angle_gamma   90.00
#
_symmetry.space_group_name_H-M   'P 1'
#
loop_
_entity.id
_entity.type
_entity.pdbx_description
1 polymer ?
#
loop_
_entity_poly.entity_id
_entity_poly.type
_entity_poly.pdbx_seq_one_letter_code
_entity_poly.pdbx_strand_id
1 'polypeptide(L)'
;LYNPLWYMVLYTMDINVILAMFNLIPIPPLDGSKILFGLAKIRPSTVFFLERYGPTILLAVIVFGALTRINILWFFIQPGIKLFHAVFL
;
A
#
# COMPACT_ATOMS: atom_id res chain seq x y z
N LEU A 1 24.40 -24.51 4.38
CA LEU A 1 24.04 -23.67 3.22
C LEU A 1 22.52 -23.66 3.14
N TYR A 2 21.88 -22.56 3.49
CA TYR A 2 20.41 -22.46 3.45
C TYR A 2 19.91 -22.66 2.01
N ASN A 3 18.84 -23.44 1.85
CA ASN A 3 18.28 -23.78 0.55
C ASN A 3 17.71 -22.50 -0.13
N PRO A 4 18.07 -22.20 -1.39
CA PRO A 4 17.55 -21.03 -2.11
C PRO A 4 16.01 -20.94 -2.14
N LEU A 5 15.31 -22.08 -2.08
CA LEU A 5 13.85 -22.13 -2.01
C LEU A 5 13.30 -21.42 -0.77
N TRP A 6 14.01 -21.48 0.37
CA TRP A 6 13.57 -20.82 1.59
C TRP A 6 13.59 -19.29 1.44
N TYR A 7 14.64 -18.75 0.83
CA TYR A 7 14.71 -17.31 0.55
C TYR A 7 13.60 -16.88 -0.40
N MET A 8 13.29 -17.68 -1.43
CA MET A 8 12.21 -17.35 -2.37
C MET A 8 10.85 -17.25 -1.66
N VAL A 9 10.55 -18.17 -0.74
CA VAL A 9 9.31 -18.14 0.03
C VAL A 9 9.27 -16.89 0.92
N LEU A 10 10.33 -16.60 1.67
CA LEU A 10 10.38 -15.44 2.56
C LEU A 10 10.22 -14.11 1.80
N TYR A 11 10.95 -13.94 0.69
CA TYR A 11 10.80 -12.74 -0.15
C TYR A 11 9.41 -12.61 -0.76
N THR A 12 8.81 -13.72 -1.20
CA THR A 12 7.47 -13.70 -1.78
C THR A 12 6.41 -13.36 -0.73
N MET A 13 6.57 -13.85 0.50
CA MET A 13 5.70 -13.48 1.63
C MET A 13 5.79 -11.97 1.91
N ASP A 14 7.01 -11.43 2.03
CA ASP A 14 7.22 -10.00 2.26
C ASP A 14 6.60 -9.13 1.18
N ILE A 15 6.79 -9.50 -0.10
CA ILE A 15 6.21 -8.78 -1.24
C ILE A 15 4.67 -8.79 -1.16
N ASN A 16 4.05 -9.92 -0.82
CA ASN A 16 2.60 -9.98 -0.69
C ASN A 16 2.08 -9.11 0.45
N VAL A 17 2.77 -9.08 1.59
CA VAL A 17 2.40 -8.21 2.72
C VAL A 17 2.56 -6.74 2.35
N ILE A 18 3.66 -6.37 1.66
CA ILE A 18 3.86 -5.02 1.12
C ILE A 18 2.72 -4.64 0.18
N LEU A 19 2.35 -5.51 -0.77
CA LEU A 19 1.27 -5.26 -1.74
C LEU A 19 -0.09 -5.16 -1.05
N ALA A 20 -0.36 -5.99 -0.04
CA ALA A 20 -1.58 -5.93 0.76
C ALA A 20 -1.68 -4.60 1.50
N MET A 21 -0.61 -4.18 2.18
CA MET A 21 -0.55 -2.91 2.90
C MET A 21 -0.66 -1.71 1.96
N PHE A 22 -0.02 -1.78 0.78
CA PHE A 22 -0.16 -0.75 -0.25
C PHE A 22 -1.61 -0.63 -0.71
N ASN A 23 -2.30 -1.75 -0.97
CA ASN A 23 -3.70 -1.74 -1.37
C ASN A 23 -4.66 -1.25 -0.27
N LEU A 24 -4.27 -1.23 1.00
CA LEU A 24 -5.08 -0.68 2.09
C LEU A 24 -5.00 0.84 2.22
N ILE A 25 -4.09 1.50 1.50
CA ILE A 25 -3.99 2.97 1.52
C ILE A 25 -5.26 3.57 0.90
N PRO A 26 -5.96 4.50 1.57
CA PRO A 26 -7.25 5.02 1.14
C PRO A 26 -7.13 6.09 0.02
N ILE A 27 -6.44 5.77 -1.07
CA ILE A 27 -6.22 6.64 -2.23
C ILE A 27 -6.60 5.87 -3.50
N PRO A 28 -7.55 6.34 -4.33
CA PRO A 28 -7.84 5.68 -5.61
C PRO A 28 -6.60 5.62 -6.49
N PRO A 29 -6.37 4.53 -7.25
CA PRO A 29 -7.28 3.42 -7.53
C PRO A 29 -7.19 2.24 -6.53
N LEU A 30 -6.46 2.39 -5.43
CA LEU A 30 -6.20 1.32 -4.46
C LEU A 30 -7.49 0.85 -3.79
N ASP A 31 -7.56 -0.42 -3.43
CA ASP A 31 -8.79 -1.03 -2.91
C ASP A 31 -9.24 -0.42 -1.57
N GLY A 32 -8.31 0.09 -0.76
CA GLY A 32 -8.57 0.80 0.49
C GLY A 32 -9.44 2.05 0.29
N SER A 33 -9.38 2.68 -0.89
CA SER A 33 -10.28 3.80 -1.21
C SER A 33 -11.73 3.34 -1.37
N LYS A 34 -11.97 2.18 -1.98
CA LYS A 34 -13.31 1.59 -2.12
C LYS A 34 -13.87 1.16 -0.76
N ILE A 35 -13.02 0.60 0.10
CA ILE A 35 -13.37 0.29 1.49
C ILE A 35 -13.81 1.57 2.21
N LEU A 36 -13.01 2.65 2.10
CA LEU A 36 -13.36 3.93 2.70
C LEU A 36 -14.68 4.49 2.15
N PHE A 37 -14.90 4.43 0.84
CA PHE A 37 -16.13 4.95 0.21
C PHE A 37 -17.38 4.22 0.71
N GLY A 38 -17.30 2.89 0.84
CA GLY A 38 -18.39 2.06 1.37
C GLY A 38 -18.66 2.32 2.86
N LEU A 39 -17.61 2.40 3.67
CA LEU A 39 -17.74 2.59 5.13
C LEU A 39 -18.22 4.00 5.49
N ALA A 40 -17.62 5.02 4.87
CA ALA A 40 -17.92 6.42 5.18
C ALA A 40 -19.12 6.98 4.39
N LYS A 41 -19.75 6.19 3.51
CA LYS A 41 -20.87 6.59 2.63
C LYS A 41 -20.58 7.91 1.91
N ILE A 42 -19.39 8.00 1.31
CA ILE A 42 -18.93 9.22 0.65
C ILE A 42 -19.87 9.56 -0.51
N ARG A 43 -20.17 10.86 -0.68
CA ARG A 43 -21.07 11.34 -1.73
C ARG A 43 -20.52 10.96 -3.13
N PRO A 44 -21.37 10.57 -4.09
CA PRO A 44 -20.93 10.16 -5.43
C PRO A 44 -20.08 11.22 -6.15
N SER A 45 -20.38 12.51 -5.96
CA SER A 45 -19.59 13.60 -6.55
C SER A 45 -18.16 13.66 -6.00
N THR A 46 -17.99 13.38 -4.71
CA THR A 46 -16.67 13.31 -4.06
C THR A 46 -15.93 12.06 -4.48
N VAL A 47 -16.61 10.91 -4.58
CA VAL A 47 -16.01 9.66 -5.10
C VAL A 47 -15.46 9.90 -6.51
N PHE A 48 -16.27 10.45 -7.41
CA PHE A 48 -15.85 10.75 -8.78
C PHE A 48 -14.63 11.68 -8.84
N PHE A 49 -14.60 12.73 -8.00
CA PHE A 49 -13.44 13.61 -7.91
C PHE A 49 -12.19 12.86 -7.44
N LEU A 50 -12.30 12.05 -6.38
CA LEU A 50 -11.19 11.29 -5.84
C LEU A 50 -10.68 10.23 -6.82
N GLU A 51 -11.57 9.54 -7.55
CA GLU A 51 -11.19 8.57 -8.57
C GLU A 51 -10.49 9.22 -9.76
N ARG A 52 -10.91 10.43 -10.15
CA ARG A 52 -10.30 11.17 -11.27
C ARG A 52 -8.88 11.63 -10.95
N TYR A 53 -8.63 12.17 -9.75
CA TYR A 53 -7.32 12.74 -9.39
C TYR A 53 -6.43 11.78 -8.59
N GLY A 54 -7.01 10.76 -7.96
CA GLY A 54 -6.31 9.78 -7.11
C GLY A 54 -5.09 9.14 -7.76
N PRO A 55 -5.20 8.57 -8.99
CA PRO A 55 -4.05 7.96 -9.66
C PRO A 55 -2.89 8.94 -9.86
N THR A 56 -3.18 10.20 -10.17
CA THR A 56 -2.17 11.24 -10.37
C THR A 56 -1.50 11.61 -9.05
N ILE A 57 -2.29 11.74 -7.98
CA ILE A 57 -1.77 12.02 -6.62
C ILE A 57 -0.87 10.87 -6.16
N LEU A 58 -1.32 9.62 -6.33
CA LEU A 58 -0.55 8.43 -5.97
C LEU A 58 0.78 8.38 -6.71
N LEU A 59 0.76 8.60 -8.03
CA LEU A 59 1.98 8.66 -8.84
C LEU A 59 2.91 9.77 -8.37
N ALA A 60 2.38 10.97 -8.10
CA ALA A 60 3.17 12.09 -7.61
C ALA A 60 3.86 11.75 -6.27
N VAL A 61 3.16 11.08 -5.35
CA VAL A 61 3.74 10.63 -4.06
C VAL A 61 4.85 9.59 -4.27
N ILE A 62 4.65 8.63 -5.18
CA ILE A 62 5.68 7.62 -5.50
C ILE A 62 6.92 8.27 -6.10
N VAL A 63 6.75 9.13 -7.12
CA VAL A 63 7.85 9.83 -7.79
C VAL A 63 8.57 10.76 -6.83
N PHE A 64 7.82 11.51 -6.01
CA PHE A 64 8.40 12.39 -4.99
C PHE A 64 9.26 11.62 -3.99
N GLY A 65 8.78 10.46 -3.52
CA GLY A 65 9.56 9.61 -2.61
C GLY A 65 10.82 9.06 -3.26
N ALA A 66 10.74 8.66 -4.54
CA ALA A 66 11.90 8.21 -5.30
C ALA A 66 12.97 9.30 -5.47
N LEU A 67 12.56 10.55 -5.73
CA LEU A 67 13.47 11.68 -5.93
C LEU A 67 14.08 12.21 -4.64
N THR A 68 13.27 12.38 -3.59
CA THR A 68 13.69 12.99 -2.32
C THR A 68 14.26 11.99 -1.31
N ARG A 69 14.12 10.69 -1.58
CA ARG A 69 14.35 9.58 -0.64
C ARG A 69 13.43 9.60 0.60
N ILE A 70 12.37 10.42 0.59
CA ILE A 70 11.36 10.48 1.65
C ILE A 70 10.14 9.65 1.24
N ASN A 71 10.07 8.41 1.71
CA ASN A 71 9.00 7.48 1.32
C ASN A 71 7.78 7.58 2.24
N ILE A 72 6.87 8.51 1.94
CA ILE A 72 5.63 8.70 2.72
C ILE A 72 4.79 7.42 2.77
N LEU A 73 4.75 6.65 1.68
CA LEU A 73 4.03 5.37 1.63
C LEU A 73 4.59 4.34 2.63
N TRP A 74 5.90 4.38 2.88
CA TRP A 74 6.55 3.46 3.80
C TRP A 74 6.07 3.65 5.24
N PHE A 75 5.70 4.88 5.63
CA PHE A 75 5.10 5.14 6.94
C PHE A 75 3.83 4.31 7.19
N PHE A 76 3.00 4.12 6.14
CA PHE A 76 1.78 3.32 6.22
C PHE A 76 2.04 1.81 6.08
N ILE A 77 3.02 1.42 5.28
CA ILE A 77 3.33 0.01 4.99
C ILE A 77 4.10 -0.66 6.14
N GLN A 78 5.09 0.04 6.71
CA GLN A 78 6.00 -0.48 7.73
C GLN A 78 5.31 -1.17 8.93
N PRO A 79 4.26 -0.61 9.57
CA PRO A 79 3.65 -1.26 10.73
C PRO A 79 3.07 -2.64 10.40
N GLY A 80 2.51 -2.82 9.20
CA GLY A 80 1.96 -4.10 8.76
C GLY A 80 3.04 -5.16 8.58
N ILE A 81 4.17 -4.78 7.97
CA ILE A 81 5.32 -5.68 7.82
C ILE A 81 5.90 -6.06 9.18
N LYS A 82 6.11 -5.09 10.07
CA LYS A 82 6.64 -5.35 11.42
C LYS A 82 5.74 -6.31 12.21
N LEU A 83 4.42 -6.12 12.12
CA LEU A 83 3.47 -7.02 12.76
C LEU A 83 3.54 -8.42 12.15
N PHE A 84 3.58 -8.52 10.82
CA PHE A 84 3.69 -9.80 10.13
C PHE A 84 4.97 -10.54 10.53
N HIS A 85 6.11 -9.86 10.51
CA HIS A 85 7.38 -10.44 10.97
C HIS A 85 7.28 -10.87 12.43
N ALA A 86 6.76 -10.04 13.33
CA ALA A 86 6.65 -10.40 14.75
C ALA A 86 5.76 -11.64 15.03
N VAL A 87 4.84 -11.97 14.12
CA VAL A 87 3.94 -13.13 14.25
C VAL A 87 4.51 -14.38 13.56
N PHE A 88 5.15 -14.22 12.40
CA PHE A 88 5.48 -15.33 11.51
C PHE A 88 6.98 -15.62 11.37
N LEU A 89 7.87 -14.72 11.79
CA LEU A 89 9.34 -14.84 11.68
C LEU A 89 10.03 -14.66 13.04
#